data_AF-A0A931Z5Z9-F1
#
_entry.id   AF-A0A931Z5Z9-F1
#
_cell.length_a   1.000
_cell.length_b   1.000
_cell.length_c   1.000
_cell.angle_alpha   90.00
_cell.angle_beta   90.00
_cell.angle_gamma   90.00
#
_symmetry.space_group_name_H-M   'P 1'
#
loop_
_entity.id
_entity.type
_entity.pdbx_description
1 polymer ?
#
loop_
_entity_poly.entity_id
_entity_poly.type
_entity_poly.pdbx_seq_one_letter_code
_entity_poly.pdbx_strand_id
1 'polypeptide(L)'
;MLALAAGPAEPAVGPTPEQVHRGGYPLRMPLYLAFRRGAAPDLQLFLKFLLSAEAAAALAPEHFLPLPPGARNQLVFELEEMR
;
A
#
# COMPACT_ATOMS: atom_id res chain seq x y z
N MET A 1 -11.13 -18.88 -0.88
CA MET A 1 -10.99 -17.45 -0.52
C MET A 1 -11.96 -17.17 0.62
N LEU A 2 -11.50 -16.63 1.74
CA LEU A 2 -12.32 -16.42 2.94
C LEU A 2 -13.04 -15.07 2.85
N ALA A 3 -14.37 -15.06 2.99
CA ALA A 3 -15.15 -13.83 3.09
C ALA A 3 -15.47 -13.53 4.55
N LEU A 4 -15.45 -12.26 4.94
CA LEU A 4 -15.66 -11.81 6.32
C LEU A 4 -16.59 -10.62 6.35
N ALA A 5 -17.51 -10.62 7.31
CA ALA A 5 -18.32 -9.45 7.64
C ALA A 5 -17.62 -8.66 8.75
N ALA A 6 -17.67 -7.33 8.69
CA ALA A 6 -17.13 -6.49 9.76
C ALA A 6 -18.02 -6.51 11.02
N GLY A 7 -19.30 -6.84 10.87
CA GLY A 7 -20.25 -6.99 11.97
C GLY A 7 -21.38 -7.97 11.67
N PRO A 8 -22.24 -8.30 12.66
CA PRO A 8 -23.25 -9.35 12.55
C PRO A 8 -24.36 -9.09 11.52
N ALA A 9 -24.60 -7.82 11.17
CA ALA A 9 -25.64 -7.40 10.24
C ALA A 9 -25.09 -6.98 8.86
N GLU A 10 -23.77 -7.12 8.65
CA GLU A 10 -23.11 -6.70 7.42
C GLU A 10 -22.86 -7.89 6.47
N PRO A 11 -22.90 -7.66 5.15
CA PRO A 11 -22.57 -8.71 4.20
C PRO A 11 -21.10 -9.12 4.33
N ALA A 12 -20.83 -10.41 4.21
CA ALA A 12 -19.46 -10.89 4.14
C ALA A 12 -18.81 -10.45 2.81
N VAL A 13 -17.63 -9.84 2.90
CA VAL A 13 -16.84 -9.40 1.75
C VAL A 13 -15.54 -10.19 1.65
N GLY A 14 -15.14 -10.53 0.43
CA GLY A 14 -13.85 -11.18 0.17
C GLY A 14 -12.68 -10.19 0.08
N PRO A 15 -11.43 -10.66 0.22
CA PRO A 15 -10.22 -9.83 0.10
C PRO A 15 -9.89 -9.50 -1.37
N THR A 16 -10.80 -8.82 -2.08
CA THR A 16 -10.49 -8.33 -3.42
C THR A 16 -9.56 -7.10 -3.32
N PRO A 17 -8.75 -6.80 -4.36
CA PRO A 17 -7.93 -5.59 -4.37
C PRO A 17 -8.69 -4.32 -4.02
N GLU A 18 -9.91 -4.19 -4.54
CA GLU A 18 -10.79 -3.05 -4.26
C GLU A 18 -11.22 -2.98 -2.79
N GLN A 19 -11.66 -4.11 -2.22
CA GLN A 19 -12.10 -4.19 -0.83
C GLN A 19 -10.95 -3.94 0.16
N VAL A 20 -9.75 -4.45 -0.15
CA VAL A 20 -8.57 -4.24 0.69
C VAL A 20 -8.13 -2.76 0.64
N HIS A 21 -8.04 -2.16 -0.55
CA HIS A 21 -7.61 -0.77 -0.70
C HIS A 21 -8.60 0.25 -0.12
N ARG A 22 -9.91 0.00 -0.23
CA ARG A 22 -10.95 0.90 0.34
C ARG A 22 -11.21 0.66 1.82
N GLY A 23 -10.57 -0.33 2.43
CA GLY A 23 -10.77 -0.65 3.84
C GLY A 23 -12.01 -1.49 4.16
N GLY A 24 -12.69 -2.01 3.14
CA GLY A 24 -13.89 -2.86 3.31
C GLY A 24 -13.57 -4.27 3.79
N TYR A 25 -12.38 -4.81 3.51
CA TYR A 25 -11.98 -6.11 4.04
C TYR A 25 -11.41 -5.97 5.48
N PRO A 26 -12.01 -6.61 6.49
CA PRO A 26 -11.71 -6.34 7.90
C PRO A 26 -10.33 -6.83 8.36
N LEU A 27 -9.73 -7.82 7.68
CA LEU A 27 -8.39 -8.34 8.02
C LEU A 27 -7.28 -7.78 7.13
N ARG A 28 -7.43 -6.55 6.63
CA ARG A 28 -6.35 -5.89 5.90
C ARG A 28 -5.20 -5.54 6.85
N MET A 29 -3.97 -5.78 6.41
CA MET A 29 -2.77 -5.40 7.15
C MET A 29 -1.91 -4.47 6.28
N PRO A 30 -1.96 -3.15 6.50
CA PRO A 30 -1.07 -2.22 5.81
C PRO A 30 0.38 -2.39 6.29
N LEU A 31 1.32 -2.24 5.37
CA LEU A 31 2.75 -2.22 5.67
C LEU A 31 3.23 -0.77 5.61
N TYR A 32 3.93 -0.34 6.66
CA TYR A 32 4.46 1.00 6.78
C TYR A 32 5.98 0.97 6.84
N LEU A 33 6.62 1.90 6.15
CA LEU A 33 8.05 2.19 6.27
C LEU A 33 8.20 3.50 7.02
N ALA A 34 8.77 3.42 8.22
CA ALA A 34 9.03 4.58 9.06
C ALA A 34 10.51 4.97 8.96
N PHE A 35 10.76 6.26 8.74
CA PHE A 35 12.11 6.83 8.70
C PHE A 35 12.09 8.23 9.30
N ARG A 36 13.26 8.74 9.71
CA ARG A 36 13.38 10.12 10.19
C ARG A 36 13.21 11.06 9.02
N ARG A 37 12.42 12.12 9.17
CA ARG A 37 12.21 13.11 8.10
C ARG A 37 13.53 13.67 7.54
N GLY A 38 14.51 13.97 8.39
CA GLY A 38 15.83 14.45 7.94
C GLY A 38 16.67 13.43 7.17
N ALA A 39 16.31 12.14 7.20
CA ALA A 39 16.95 11.10 6.39
C ALA A 39 16.22 10.87 5.05
N ALA A 40 15.14 11.59 4.78
CA ALA A 40 14.38 11.45 3.53
C ALA A 40 15.25 11.70 2.28
N PRO A 41 16.15 12.71 2.24
CA PRO A 41 17.01 12.93 1.07
C PRO A 41 17.92 11.72 0.78
N ASP A 42 18.52 11.13 1.82
CA ASP A 42 19.42 9.97 1.68
C ASP A 42 18.69 8.69 1.24
N LEU A 43 17.43 8.54 1.67
CA LEU A 43 16.59 7.38 1.34
C LEU A 43 15.80 7.56 0.04
N GLN A 44 15.84 8.74 -0.58
CA GLN A 44 14.91 9.10 -1.65
C GLN A 44 14.93 8.13 -2.82
N LEU A 45 16.12 7.69 -3.25
CA LEU A 45 16.26 6.73 -4.35
C LEU A 45 15.61 5.37 -4.02
N PHE A 46 15.84 4.88 -2.80
CA PHE A 46 15.25 3.62 -2.33
C PHE A 46 13.73 3.72 -2.18
N LEU A 47 13.23 4.81 -1.59
CA LEU A 47 11.79 5.01 -1.39
C LEU A 47 11.05 5.17 -2.73
N LYS A 48 11.65 5.87 -3.71
CA LYS A 48 11.12 5.96 -5.07
C LYS A 48 11.14 4.62 -5.80
N PHE A 49 12.19 3.81 -5.61
CA PHE A 49 12.23 2.46 -6.17
C PHE A 49 11.09 1.59 -5.60
N LEU A 50 10.86 1.59 -4.29
CA LEU A 50 9.77 0.83 -3.67
C LEU A 50 8.38 1.23 -4.18
N LEU A 51 8.20 2.50 -4.56
CA LEU A 51 6.95 3.02 -5.13
C LEU A 51 6.86 2.83 -6.66
N SER A 52 7.88 2.27 -7.30
CA SER A 52 7.92 2.09 -8.76
C SER A 52 6.97 1.00 -9.26
N ALA A 53 6.66 1.04 -10.57
CA ALA A 53 5.93 -0.03 -11.26
C ALA A 53 6.66 -1.38 -11.17
N GLU A 54 7.99 -1.35 -11.25
CA GLU A 54 8.86 -2.53 -11.15
C GLU A 54 8.73 -3.21 -9.78
N ALA A 55 8.89 -2.46 -8.69
CA ALA A 55 8.75 -3.03 -7.34
C ALA A 55 7.34 -3.57 -7.08
N ALA A 56 6.29 -2.89 -7.56
CA ALA A 56 4.92 -3.40 -7.46
C ALA A 56 4.72 -4.72 -8.23
N ALA A 57 5.31 -4.85 -9.42
CA ALA A 57 5.27 -6.08 -10.20
C ALA A 57 6.03 -7.22 -9.50
N ALA A 58 7.13 -6.91 -8.82
CA ALA A 58 7.91 -7.88 -8.05
C ALA A 58 7.19 -8.33 -6.76
N LEU A 59 6.36 -7.48 -6.15
CA LEU A 59 5.63 -7.79 -4.92
C LEU A 59 4.36 -8.62 -5.14
N ALA A 60 3.72 -8.52 -6.31
CA ALA A 60 2.44 -9.18 -6.59
C ALA A 60 2.49 -10.73 -6.53
N PRO A 61 3.56 -11.42 -7.02
CA PRO A 61 3.70 -12.88 -6.87
C PRO A 61 3.81 -13.34 -5.41
N GLU A 62 4.34 -12.50 -4.53
CA GLU A 62 4.55 -12.78 -3.10
C GLU A 62 3.31 -12.49 -2.24
N HIS A 63 2.13 -12.44 -2.88
CA HIS A 63 0.82 -12.19 -2.23
C HIS A 63 0.67 -10.83 -1.54
N PHE A 64 1.58 -9.89 -1.78
CA PHE A 64 1.35 -8.50 -1.41
C PHE A 64 0.39 -7.83 -2.38
N LEU A 65 -0.34 -6.85 -1.89
CA LEU A 65 -1.18 -5.98 -2.71
C LEU A 65 -0.50 -4.60 -2.83
N PRO A 66 0.14 -4.30 -3.97
CA PRO A 66 0.78 -3.01 -4.17
C PRO A 66 -0.26 -1.88 -4.19
N LEU A 67 0.15 -0.71 -3.70
CA LEU A 67 -0.66 0.49 -3.75
C LEU A 67 -1.06 0.82 -5.21
N PRO A 68 -2.27 1.36 -5.44
CA PRO A 68 -2.70 1.82 -6.76
C PRO A 68 -1.71 2.83 -7.35
N PRO A 69 -1.53 2.89 -8.69
CA PRO A 69 -0.59 3.81 -9.33
C PRO A 69 -0.74 5.27 -8.88
N GLY A 70 -1.98 5.77 -8.76
CA GLY A 70 -2.24 7.14 -8.30
C GLY A 70 -1.74 7.40 -6.87
N ALA A 71 -1.92 6.44 -5.95
CA ALA A 71 -1.43 6.56 -4.57
C ALA A 71 0.10 6.53 -4.50
N ARG A 72 0.75 5.70 -5.34
CA ARG A 72 2.22 5.66 -5.42
C ARG A 72 2.81 6.96 -5.95
N ASN A 73 2.22 7.51 -7.02
CA ASN A 73 2.64 8.79 -7.59
C ASN A 73 2.49 9.94 -6.59
N GLN A 74 1.40 9.96 -5.83
CA GLN A 74 1.19 10.94 -4.76
C GLN A 74 2.28 10.85 -3.69
N LEU A 75 2.63 9.64 -3.23
CA LEU A 75 3.71 9.44 -2.26
C LEU A 75 5.09 9.83 -2.82
N VAL A 76 5.36 9.59 -4.11
CA VAL A 76 6.60 10.05 -4.74
C VAL A 76 6.69 11.58 -4.71
N PHE A 77 5.59 12.28 -5.00
CA PHE A 77 5.54 13.74 -4.92
C PHE A 77 5.81 14.24 -3.49
N GLU A 78 5.15 13.65 -2.49
CA GLU A 78 5.37 14.00 -1.08
C GLU A 78 6.84 13.79 -0.65
N LEU A 79 7.48 12.71 -1.11
CA LEU A 79 8.91 12.47 -0.86
C LEU A 79 9.83 13.51 -1.52
N GLU A 80 9.40 14.11 -2.63
CA GLU A 80 10.15 15.18 -3.30
C GLU A 80 10.03 16.53 -2.60
N GLU A 81 8.93 16.76 -1.86
CA GLU A 81 8.72 17.94 -1.01
C GLU A 81 9.44 17.84 0.34
N MET A 82 9.90 16.66 0.74
CA MET A 82 10.65 16.42 1.98
C MET A 82 12.16 16.76 1.90
N ARG A 83 12.55 17.56 0.90
CA ARG A 83 13.93 18.05 0.73
C ARG A 83 14.40 18.95 1.87
#